data_AF-A0AAD4TBR2-F1
#
_entry.id   AF-A0AAD4TBR2-F1
#
_cell.length_a   1.000
_cell.length_b   1.000
_cell.length_c   1.000
_cell.angle_alpha   90.00
_cell.angle_beta   90.00
_cell.angle_gamma   90.00
#
_symmetry.space_group_name_H-M   'P 1'
#
loop_
_entity.id
_entity.type
_entity.pdbx_description
1 polymer ?
#
loop_
_entity_poly.entity_id
_entity_poly.type
_entity_poly.pdbx_seq_one_letter_code
_entity_poly.pdbx_strand_id
1 'polypeptide(L)'
;MSSEIVPIFFIIFSLFQLSLVLCNDNSDRVCLANNRGFDFFYFVQQWPGSYCNTKHGRCCYPSTGKPAPDFGIHGLWPNYKTGTYPSNCDPHRPFRPSEISEDLKSRMEREWPTLACPSSDGTHFWAHEWNKHGTCSGSNFDELKYFETALNLKKQFNLLQILENAGIKPNGKLYSLSSIKEAIREATGFSPGIQCNMDGSSSQHQLYQVYMCVDSNTGSHFIECPLLPNGSCSSKIEFPSF
;
A
#
# COMPACT_ATOMS: atom_id res chain seq x y z
N MET A 1 49.81 62.96 -23.27
CA MET A 1 49.09 63.48 -22.09
C MET A 1 48.02 62.48 -21.73
N SER A 2 48.03 62.07 -20.47
CA SER A 2 47.48 60.87 -19.83
C SER A 2 45.99 60.93 -19.49
N SER A 3 45.30 59.77 -19.63
CA SER A 3 44.15 59.29 -18.82
C SER A 3 43.61 57.98 -19.44
N GLU A 4 44.06 56.80 -18.99
CA GLU A 4 43.49 55.92 -17.93
C GLU A 4 42.02 55.50 -18.10
N ILE A 5 41.77 54.17 -18.19
CA ILE A 5 41.02 53.33 -17.22
C ILE A 5 41.01 51.85 -17.70
N VAL A 6 41.15 50.95 -16.72
CA VAL A 6 41.48 49.50 -16.71
C VAL A 6 40.27 48.57 -17.08
N PRO A 7 40.51 47.36 -17.64
CA PRO A 7 39.46 46.42 -18.06
C PRO A 7 38.92 45.54 -16.92
N ILE A 8 37.59 45.32 -16.91
CA ILE A 8 36.91 44.41 -15.97
C ILE A 8 36.85 42.99 -16.59
N PHE A 9 37.54 42.06 -15.94
CA PHE A 9 37.43 40.62 -16.15
C PHE A 9 36.05 40.12 -15.65
N PHE A 10 35.26 39.52 -16.55
CA PHE A 10 34.11 38.70 -16.16
C PHE A 10 34.56 37.24 -15.98
N ILE A 11 34.61 36.78 -14.74
CA ILE A 11 34.78 35.37 -14.40
C ILE A 11 33.39 34.73 -14.33
N ILE A 12 33.15 33.73 -15.17
CA ILE A 12 31.97 32.86 -15.13
C ILE A 12 32.17 31.85 -13.98
N PHE A 13 31.38 31.95 -12.91
CA PHE A 13 31.30 30.92 -11.87
C PHE A 13 29.92 30.26 -11.85
N SER A 14 29.97 28.93 -11.89
CA SER A 14 28.89 27.93 -11.87
C SER A 14 27.86 28.14 -10.76
N LEU A 15 26.57 28.12 -11.10
CA LEU A 15 25.45 28.09 -10.16
C LEU A 15 25.29 26.68 -9.57
N PHE A 16 26.02 26.39 -8.49
CA PHE A 16 25.54 25.44 -7.48
C PHE A 16 24.62 26.22 -6.53
N GLN A 17 23.30 26.05 -6.64
CA GLN A 17 22.40 26.52 -5.59
C GLN A 17 22.56 25.63 -4.36
N LEU A 18 23.43 26.07 -3.45
CA LEU A 18 23.44 25.63 -2.08
C LEU A 18 22.24 26.30 -1.39
N SER A 19 21.19 25.55 -1.11
CA SER A 19 20.07 26.04 -0.28
C SER A 19 20.56 26.20 1.17
N LEU A 20 21.07 27.39 1.49
CA LEU A 20 21.25 27.86 2.85
C LEU A 20 19.87 28.00 3.50
N VAL A 21 19.55 27.11 4.45
CA VAL A 21 18.42 27.31 5.37
C VAL A 21 18.89 28.25 6.47
N LEU A 22 18.48 29.52 6.38
CA LEU A 22 18.63 30.48 7.47
C LEU A 22 17.49 30.25 8.47
N CYS A 23 17.81 29.70 9.65
CA CYS A 23 16.97 29.84 10.83
C CYS A 23 17.34 31.15 11.52
N ASN A 24 16.51 32.18 11.39
CA ASN A 24 16.68 33.42 12.15
C ASN A 24 15.93 33.30 13.49
N ASP A 25 16.64 33.52 14.60
CA ASP A 25 16.07 33.58 15.94
C ASP A 25 15.57 35.00 16.23
N ASN A 26 14.27 35.24 16.02
CA ASN A 26 13.44 36.08 16.89
C ASN A 26 11.98 36.14 16.40
N SER A 27 11.05 35.86 17.32
CA SER A 27 9.58 35.98 17.21
C SER A 27 8.89 35.20 16.07
N ASP A 28 7.97 34.31 16.46
CA ASP A 28 6.97 33.68 15.60
C ASP A 28 7.51 32.80 14.47
N ARG A 29 8.24 31.74 14.86
CA ARG A 29 8.47 30.59 13.98
C ARG A 29 7.15 29.86 13.73
N VAL A 30 6.48 30.17 12.62
CA VAL A 30 5.83 29.12 11.84
C VAL A 30 6.95 28.18 11.42
N CYS A 31 7.20 27.16 12.24
CA CYS A 31 7.83 25.96 11.75
C CYS A 31 6.94 25.48 10.61
N LEU A 32 7.33 25.72 9.36
CA LEU A 32 6.81 24.90 8.27
C LEU A 32 7.05 23.48 8.74
N ALA A 33 5.98 22.79 9.12
CA ALA A 33 6.03 21.39 9.47
C ALA A 33 6.74 20.75 8.29
N ASN A 34 7.98 20.33 8.50
CA ASN A 34 8.74 19.64 7.49
C ASN A 34 7.84 18.47 7.14
N ASN A 35 7.20 18.52 5.97
CA ASN A 35 6.28 17.50 5.51
C ASN A 35 7.16 16.27 5.36
N ARG A 36 7.31 15.51 6.45
CA ARG A 36 8.05 14.26 6.43
C ARG A 36 7.15 13.36 5.61
N GLY A 37 7.33 13.44 4.29
CA GLY A 37 6.77 12.49 3.36
C GLY A 37 7.16 11.09 3.81
N PHE A 38 6.42 10.12 3.35
CA PHE A 38 6.69 8.72 3.62
C PHE A 38 7.77 8.20 2.66
N ASP A 39 8.36 7.06 2.99
CA ASP A 39 9.50 6.51 2.25
C ASP A 39 9.07 5.56 1.11
N PHE A 40 8.04 4.75 1.36
CA PHE A 40 7.51 3.74 0.42
C PHE A 40 6.07 3.40 0.78
N PHE A 41 5.34 2.76 -0.14
CA PHE A 41 4.05 2.17 0.20
C PHE A 41 4.18 0.67 0.47
N TYR A 42 3.43 0.15 1.43
CA TYR A 42 2.98 -1.23 1.36
C TYR A 42 1.71 -1.31 0.51
N PHE A 43 1.75 -2.10 -0.55
CA PHE A 43 0.55 -2.57 -1.22
C PHE A 43 0.15 -3.93 -0.63
N VAL A 44 -1.03 -3.98 -0.03
CA VAL A 44 -1.48 -5.12 0.77
C VAL A 44 -2.69 -5.75 0.12
N GLN A 45 -2.58 -7.04 -0.18
CA GLN A 45 -3.68 -7.89 -0.63
C GLN A 45 -4.04 -8.90 0.46
N GLN A 46 -5.32 -9.26 0.55
CA GLN A 46 -5.86 -10.20 1.52
C GLN A 46 -6.60 -11.36 0.86
N TRP A 47 -6.46 -12.56 1.43
CA TRP A 47 -7.21 -13.73 0.99
C TRP A 47 -8.58 -13.80 1.70
N PRO A 48 -9.71 -13.75 0.97
CA PRO A 48 -11.03 -13.74 1.57
C PRO A 48 -11.35 -15.02 2.37
N GLY A 49 -10.86 -16.19 1.92
CA GLY A 49 -11.02 -17.45 2.65
C GLY A 49 -10.47 -17.37 4.08
N SER A 50 -9.27 -16.83 4.24
CA SER A 50 -8.60 -16.66 5.54
C SER A 50 -9.22 -15.58 6.40
N TYR A 51 -9.95 -14.61 5.83
CA TYR A 51 -10.73 -13.64 6.60
C TYR A 51 -11.98 -14.31 7.19
N CYS A 52 -12.67 -15.13 6.39
CA CYS A 52 -14.01 -15.61 6.68
C CYS A 52 -14.06 -16.91 7.51
N ASN A 53 -12.95 -17.62 7.71
CA ASN A 53 -12.90 -18.88 8.45
C ASN A 53 -12.22 -18.77 9.85
N THR A 54 -12.10 -17.58 10.43
CA THR A 54 -11.50 -17.41 11.76
C THR A 54 -12.50 -17.72 12.90
N LYS A 55 -12.01 -18.16 14.07
CA LYS A 55 -12.86 -18.66 15.19
C LYS A 55 -13.89 -17.66 15.71
N HIS A 56 -13.52 -16.37 15.71
CA HIS A 56 -14.33 -15.27 16.25
C HIS A 56 -14.67 -14.21 15.20
N GLY A 57 -14.18 -14.36 13.97
CA GLY A 57 -14.45 -13.43 12.89
C GLY A 57 -15.85 -13.66 12.34
N ARG A 58 -16.65 -12.60 12.34
CA ARG A 58 -17.84 -12.56 11.50
C ARG A 58 -17.40 -12.11 10.12
N CYS A 59 -17.84 -12.80 9.08
CA CYS A 59 -17.66 -12.40 7.70
C CYS A 59 -19.03 -12.24 7.05
N CYS A 60 -19.21 -11.12 6.36
CA CYS A 60 -20.40 -10.81 5.58
C CYS A 60 -19.96 -10.46 4.17
N TYR A 61 -20.61 -11.07 3.18
CA TYR A 61 -20.34 -10.69 1.79
C TYR A 61 -20.86 -9.26 1.51
N PRO A 62 -20.22 -8.52 0.60
CA PRO A 62 -20.72 -7.23 0.13
C PRO A 62 -22.17 -7.29 -0.37
N SER A 63 -22.80 -6.13 -0.50
CA SER A 63 -24.13 -6.01 -1.11
C SER A 63 -24.16 -6.49 -2.57
N THR A 64 -23.01 -6.53 -3.24
CA THR A 64 -22.83 -7.05 -4.59
C THR A 64 -22.74 -8.59 -4.66
N GLY A 65 -22.75 -9.27 -3.50
CA GLY A 65 -22.71 -10.73 -3.40
C GLY A 65 -21.35 -11.29 -2.98
N LYS A 66 -21.20 -12.62 -3.05
CA LYS A 66 -19.94 -13.31 -2.70
C LYS A 66 -18.83 -12.85 -3.67
N PRO A 67 -17.69 -12.34 -3.16
CA PRO A 67 -16.56 -11.99 -4.01
C PRO A 67 -16.01 -13.19 -4.77
N ALA A 68 -15.27 -12.92 -5.85
CA ALA A 68 -14.51 -13.98 -6.53
C ALA A 68 -13.50 -14.62 -5.57
N PRO A 69 -13.14 -15.91 -5.75
CA PRO A 69 -12.08 -16.57 -4.99
C PRO A 69 -10.70 -16.11 -5.47
N ASP A 70 -10.44 -14.81 -5.37
CA ASP A 70 -9.17 -14.15 -5.65
C ASP A 70 -8.79 -13.26 -4.45
N PHE A 71 -7.53 -12.85 -4.38
CA PHE A 71 -7.09 -11.87 -3.41
C PHE A 71 -7.79 -10.53 -3.65
N GLY A 72 -8.29 -9.91 -2.59
CA GLY A 72 -8.81 -8.55 -2.61
C GLY A 72 -7.75 -7.56 -2.12
N ILE A 73 -7.81 -6.31 -2.57
CA ILE A 73 -7.01 -5.24 -1.99
C ILE A 73 -7.45 -5.03 -0.54
N HIS A 74 -6.49 -4.89 0.37
CA HIS A 74 -6.73 -4.33 1.70
C HIS A 74 -6.41 -2.85 1.69
N GLY A 75 -5.21 -2.47 1.24
CA GLY A 75 -4.87 -1.06 1.06
C GLY A 75 -3.48 -0.76 0.53
N LEU A 76 -3.24 0.54 0.35
CA LEU A 76 -1.98 1.12 -0.12
C LEU A 76 -1.47 2.08 0.95
N TRP A 77 -0.47 1.67 1.72
CA TRP A 77 -0.15 2.33 3.00
C TRP A 77 1.21 3.01 2.95
N PRO A 78 1.26 4.36 2.99
CA PRO A 78 2.47 5.11 3.27
C PRO A 78 3.20 4.57 4.49
N ASN A 79 4.51 4.37 4.39
CA ASN A 79 5.31 3.81 5.47
C ASN A 79 6.70 4.44 5.53
N TYR A 80 7.34 4.38 6.70
CA TYR A 80 8.72 4.83 6.90
C TYR A 80 9.66 3.63 6.97
N LYS A 81 10.92 3.82 6.53
CA LYS A 81 11.97 2.78 6.65
C LYS A 81 12.30 2.42 8.10
N THR A 82 11.90 3.27 9.06
CA THR A 82 12.01 3.01 10.51
C THR A 82 10.98 1.98 11.01
N GLY A 83 10.01 1.58 10.19
CA GLY A 83 8.94 0.64 10.54
C GLY A 83 7.71 1.28 11.20
N THR A 84 7.72 2.59 11.44
CA THR A 84 6.52 3.36 11.78
C THR A 84 5.83 3.87 10.51
N TYR A 85 4.61 4.38 10.62
CA TYR A 85 3.88 4.92 9.46
C TYR A 85 3.10 6.19 9.83
N PRO A 86 2.90 7.11 8.88
CA PRO A 86 1.97 8.23 9.06
C PRO A 86 0.52 7.74 8.95
N SER A 87 -0.39 8.36 9.72
CA SER A 87 -1.81 8.04 9.69
C SER A 87 -2.67 9.27 9.95
N ASN A 88 -3.87 9.31 9.34
CA ASN A 88 -4.86 10.38 9.57
C ASN A 88 -4.31 11.79 9.33
N CYS A 89 -3.57 11.96 8.23
CA CYS A 89 -2.72 13.13 8.01
C CYS A 89 -3.48 14.40 7.66
N ASP A 90 -4.67 14.30 7.08
CA ASP A 90 -5.45 15.47 6.67
C ASP A 90 -6.95 15.28 6.94
N PRO A 91 -7.49 15.81 8.06
CA PRO A 91 -8.91 15.75 8.35
C PRO A 91 -9.76 16.66 7.45
N HIS A 92 -9.14 17.59 6.69
CA HIS A 92 -9.84 18.51 5.78
C HIS A 92 -10.01 17.93 4.37
N ARG A 93 -9.41 16.77 4.09
CA ARG A 93 -9.60 15.99 2.86
C ARG A 93 -10.32 14.67 3.15
N PRO A 94 -11.55 14.69 3.70
CA PRO A 94 -12.28 13.46 3.94
C PRO A 94 -12.63 12.77 2.62
N PHE A 95 -12.84 11.46 2.67
CA PHE A 95 -13.31 10.68 1.53
C PHE A 95 -14.61 11.26 0.97
N ARG A 96 -14.67 11.47 -0.35
CA ARG A 96 -15.81 12.02 -1.07
C ARG A 96 -16.28 11.04 -2.14
N PRO A 97 -17.31 10.22 -1.84
CA PRO A 97 -17.85 9.27 -2.82
C PRO A 97 -18.21 9.89 -4.19
N SER A 98 -18.54 11.18 -4.23
CA SER A 98 -18.84 11.92 -5.47
C SER A 98 -17.64 12.13 -6.40
N GLU A 99 -16.41 12.02 -5.89
CA GLU A 99 -15.17 12.12 -6.70
C GLU A 99 -14.81 10.78 -7.36
N ILE A 100 -15.46 9.68 -6.93
CA ILE A 100 -15.27 8.34 -7.49
C ILE A 100 -16.24 8.15 -8.65
N SER A 101 -15.70 7.97 -9.86
CA SER A 101 -16.53 7.63 -11.03
C SER A 101 -17.20 6.26 -10.88
N GLU A 102 -18.32 6.04 -11.56
CA GLU A 102 -19.02 4.75 -11.52
C GLU A 102 -18.16 3.58 -12.03
N ASP A 103 -17.29 3.82 -13.03
CA ASP A 103 -16.32 2.81 -13.50
C ASP A 103 -15.33 2.43 -12.39
N LEU A 104 -14.77 3.45 -11.72
CA LEU A 104 -13.83 3.23 -10.64
C LEU A 104 -14.50 2.50 -9.47
N LYS A 105 -15.71 2.92 -9.10
CA LYS A 105 -16.52 2.27 -8.06
C LYS A 105 -16.75 0.79 -8.38
N SER A 106 -17.18 0.46 -9.60
CA SER A 106 -17.40 -0.93 -10.01
C SER A 106 -16.13 -1.79 -9.93
N ARG A 107 -14.97 -1.20 -10.26
CA ARG A 107 -13.67 -1.87 -10.07
C ARG A 107 -13.33 -2.06 -8.60
N MET A 108 -13.61 -1.07 -7.74
CA MET A 108 -13.38 -1.16 -6.29
C MET A 108 -14.29 -2.21 -5.64
N GLU A 109 -15.56 -2.30 -6.02
CA GLU A 109 -16.49 -3.32 -5.53
C GLU A 109 -16.00 -4.75 -5.82
N ARG A 110 -15.34 -4.95 -6.97
CA ARG A 110 -14.82 -6.25 -7.38
C ARG A 110 -13.45 -6.57 -6.78
N GLU A 111 -12.51 -5.63 -6.84
CA GLU A 111 -11.11 -5.86 -6.51
C GLU A 111 -10.73 -5.45 -5.08
N TRP A 112 -11.55 -4.61 -4.43
CA TRP A 112 -11.35 -4.09 -3.08
C TRP A 112 -12.60 -4.27 -2.18
N PRO A 113 -13.18 -5.49 -2.11
CA PRO A 113 -14.43 -5.70 -1.37
C PRO A 113 -14.21 -5.62 0.14
N THR A 114 -15.24 -5.19 0.85
CA THR A 114 -15.34 -5.36 2.31
C THR A 114 -15.88 -6.76 2.65
N LEU A 115 -15.37 -7.34 3.73
CA LEU A 115 -15.89 -8.59 4.30
C LEU A 115 -16.44 -8.39 5.72
N ALA A 116 -16.44 -7.14 6.20
CA ALA A 116 -16.92 -6.80 7.53
C ALA A 116 -18.45 -6.92 7.61
N CYS A 117 -18.95 -7.21 8.81
CA CYS A 117 -20.39 -7.26 9.10
C CYS A 117 -20.90 -5.94 9.72
N PRO A 118 -22.13 -5.51 9.39
CA PRO A 118 -23.05 -6.13 8.43
C PRO A 118 -22.61 -5.94 6.97
N SER A 119 -23.25 -6.68 6.05
CA SER A 119 -23.07 -6.52 4.61
C SER A 119 -23.21 -5.05 4.19
N SER A 120 -22.31 -4.57 3.34
CA SER A 120 -22.27 -3.18 2.86
C SER A 120 -21.65 -3.09 1.46
N ASP A 121 -21.70 -1.92 0.86
CA ASP A 121 -21.21 -1.62 -0.50
C ASP A 121 -19.70 -1.36 -0.57
N GLY A 122 -19.00 -1.38 0.57
CA GLY A 122 -17.56 -1.08 0.65
C GLY A 122 -17.22 0.39 0.90
N THR A 123 -18.17 1.31 0.76
CA THR A 123 -17.94 2.77 0.88
C THR A 123 -17.28 3.14 2.21
N HIS A 124 -17.73 2.55 3.33
CA HIS A 124 -17.12 2.79 4.64
C HIS A 124 -15.67 2.29 4.73
N PHE A 125 -15.38 1.15 4.10
CA PHE A 125 -14.04 0.59 4.10
C PHE A 125 -13.08 1.45 3.28
N TRP A 126 -13.49 1.87 2.08
CA TRP A 126 -12.68 2.79 1.27
C TRP A 126 -12.50 4.14 1.93
N ALA A 127 -13.53 4.66 2.62
CA ALA A 127 -13.41 5.87 3.42
C ALA A 127 -12.38 5.71 4.55
N HIS A 128 -12.35 4.56 5.23
CA HIS A 128 -11.35 4.27 6.25
C HIS A 128 -9.94 4.28 5.67
N GLU A 129 -9.72 3.56 4.56
CA GLU A 129 -8.41 3.46 3.91
C GLU A 129 -7.93 4.82 3.38
N TRP A 130 -8.81 5.61 2.78
CA TRP A 130 -8.48 6.96 2.35
C TRP A 130 -8.14 7.87 3.54
N ASN A 131 -9.05 8.00 4.51
CA ASN A 131 -8.88 8.93 5.61
C ASN A 131 -7.65 8.61 6.47
N LYS A 132 -7.36 7.32 6.68
CA LYS A 132 -6.24 6.86 7.50
C LYS A 132 -4.92 6.81 6.73
N HIS A 133 -4.91 6.33 5.49
CA HIS A 133 -3.69 6.07 4.73
C HIS A 133 -3.57 6.97 3.49
N GLY A 134 -4.64 7.10 2.70
CA GLY A 134 -4.66 7.93 1.49
C GLY A 134 -4.26 9.39 1.73
N THR A 135 -4.78 10.02 2.78
CA THR A 135 -4.44 11.41 3.18
C THR A 135 -2.96 11.61 3.49
N CYS A 136 -2.21 10.53 3.77
CA CYS A 136 -0.78 10.54 4.05
C CYS A 136 0.10 10.30 2.81
N SER A 137 -0.49 10.12 1.63
CA SER A 137 0.22 9.77 0.40
C SER A 137 0.91 10.96 -0.29
N GLY A 138 1.04 12.10 0.41
CA GLY A 138 1.68 13.31 -0.12
C GLY A 138 0.81 14.06 -1.13
N SER A 139 1.37 15.15 -1.68
CA SER A 139 0.63 16.04 -2.60
C SER A 139 0.39 15.46 -3.99
N ASN A 140 1.10 14.38 -4.35
CA ASN A 140 0.98 13.73 -5.66
C ASN A 140 -0.23 12.80 -5.77
N PHE A 141 -0.92 12.55 -4.66
CA PHE A 141 -2.05 11.65 -4.58
C PHE A 141 -3.29 12.41 -4.09
N ASP A 142 -4.21 12.64 -5.02
CA ASP A 142 -5.61 12.89 -4.68
C ASP A 142 -6.36 11.57 -4.47
N GLU A 143 -7.64 11.70 -4.11
CA GLU A 143 -8.50 10.55 -3.82
C GLU A 143 -8.59 9.61 -5.02
N LEU A 144 -8.87 10.16 -6.20
CA LEU A 144 -8.98 9.41 -7.44
C LEU A 144 -7.66 8.66 -7.74
N LYS A 145 -6.53 9.37 -7.70
CA LYS A 145 -5.23 8.80 -8.01
C LYS A 145 -4.83 7.70 -7.04
N TYR A 146 -5.15 7.82 -5.76
CA TYR A 146 -4.88 6.79 -4.75
C TYR A 146 -5.58 5.47 -5.08
N PHE A 147 -6.89 5.51 -5.34
CA PHE A 147 -7.66 4.31 -5.66
C PHE A 147 -7.29 3.72 -7.02
N GLU A 148 -7.10 4.55 -8.05
CA GLU A 148 -6.63 4.09 -9.36
C GLU A 148 -5.27 3.39 -9.26
N THR A 149 -4.37 3.94 -8.47
CA THR A 149 -3.03 3.38 -8.26
C THR A 149 -3.11 1.99 -7.65
N ALA A 150 -3.87 1.82 -6.55
CA ALA A 150 -4.05 0.52 -5.91
C ALA A 150 -4.68 -0.52 -6.86
N LEU A 151 -5.65 -0.13 -7.67
CA LEU A 151 -6.28 -1.03 -8.65
C LEU A 151 -5.34 -1.40 -9.80
N ASN A 152 -4.49 -0.47 -10.25
CA ASN A 152 -3.49 -0.75 -11.26
C ASN A 152 -2.42 -1.71 -10.73
N LEU A 153 -2.00 -1.54 -9.48
CA LEU A 153 -1.09 -2.47 -8.79
C LEU A 153 -1.73 -3.87 -8.64
N LYS A 154 -3.02 -3.96 -8.28
CA LYS A 154 -3.76 -5.25 -8.24
C LYS A 154 -3.76 -5.93 -9.60
N LYS A 155 -3.99 -5.17 -10.68
CA LYS A 155 -3.95 -5.71 -12.04
C LYS A 155 -2.55 -6.19 -12.44
N GLN A 156 -1.50 -5.47 -12.06
CA GLN A 156 -0.11 -5.83 -12.33
C GLN A 156 0.34 -7.06 -11.52
N PHE A 157 -0.11 -7.17 -10.26
CA PHE A 157 0.24 -8.23 -9.33
C PHE A 157 -0.94 -9.17 -9.10
N ASN A 158 -1.24 -9.98 -10.13
CA ASN A 158 -2.21 -11.07 -10.06
C ASN A 158 -1.64 -12.22 -9.20
N LEU A 159 -1.76 -12.05 -7.89
CA LEU A 159 -1.16 -12.91 -6.88
C LEU A 159 -1.70 -14.36 -6.95
N LEU A 160 -3.00 -14.55 -7.15
CA LEU A 160 -3.54 -15.90 -7.30
C LEU A 160 -2.92 -16.62 -8.48
N GLN A 161 -2.87 -15.98 -9.67
CA GLN A 161 -2.29 -16.60 -10.86
C GLN A 161 -0.80 -16.95 -10.66
N ILE A 162 -0.04 -16.08 -9.98
CA ILE A 162 1.36 -16.33 -9.65
C ILE A 162 1.51 -17.60 -8.80
N LEU A 163 0.71 -17.73 -7.74
CA LEU A 163 0.73 -18.89 -6.87
C LEU A 163 0.27 -20.16 -7.61
N GLU A 164 -0.78 -20.07 -8.42
CA GLU A 164 -1.29 -21.21 -9.18
C GLU A 164 -0.30 -21.72 -10.22
N ASN A 165 0.46 -20.83 -10.87
CA ASN A 165 1.53 -21.19 -11.79
C ASN A 165 2.65 -21.97 -11.10
N ALA A 166 2.87 -21.72 -9.80
CA ALA A 166 3.79 -22.49 -8.97
C ALA A 166 3.15 -23.74 -8.33
N GLY A 167 1.90 -24.08 -8.69
CA GLY A 167 1.17 -25.21 -8.15
C GLY A 167 0.58 -24.99 -6.74
N ILE A 168 0.60 -23.75 -6.24
CA ILE A 168 0.06 -23.35 -4.94
C ILE A 168 -1.38 -22.88 -5.13
N LYS A 169 -2.35 -23.68 -4.71
CA LYS A 169 -3.78 -23.44 -4.96
C LYS A 169 -4.58 -23.31 -3.66
N PRO A 170 -5.66 -22.51 -3.63
CA PRO A 170 -6.53 -22.35 -2.47
C PRO A 170 -7.43 -23.59 -2.27
N ASN A 171 -6.84 -24.67 -1.78
CA ASN A 171 -7.47 -26.00 -1.69
C ASN A 171 -7.40 -26.61 -0.28
N GLY A 172 -7.10 -25.79 0.74
CA GLY A 172 -6.96 -26.21 2.13
C GLY A 172 -5.68 -27.00 2.43
N LYS A 173 -4.75 -27.13 1.46
CA LYS A 173 -3.47 -27.79 1.71
C LYS A 173 -2.49 -26.86 2.41
N LEU A 174 -1.54 -27.49 3.09
CA LEU A 174 -0.38 -26.82 3.66
C LEU A 174 0.74 -26.66 2.62
N TYR A 175 1.26 -25.45 2.48
CA TYR A 175 2.42 -25.13 1.65
C TYR A 175 3.54 -24.58 2.54
N SER A 176 4.80 -24.73 2.13
CA SER A 176 5.88 -24.09 2.90
C SER A 176 5.81 -22.58 2.72
N LEU A 177 6.10 -21.84 3.78
CA LEU A 177 6.18 -20.39 3.71
C LEU A 177 7.25 -19.94 2.70
N SER A 178 8.34 -20.70 2.60
CA SER A 178 9.41 -20.46 1.62
C SER A 178 8.90 -20.59 0.19
N SER A 179 8.11 -21.62 -0.15
CA SER A 179 7.64 -21.82 -1.52
C SER A 179 6.69 -20.71 -1.97
N ILE A 180 5.85 -20.20 -1.06
CA ILE A 180 4.98 -19.05 -1.35
C ILE A 180 5.82 -17.80 -1.63
N LYS A 181 6.82 -17.51 -0.78
CA LYS A 181 7.71 -16.36 -0.95
C LYS A 181 8.54 -16.45 -2.23
N GLU A 182 9.07 -17.63 -2.54
CA GLU A 182 9.87 -17.90 -3.73
C GLU A 182 9.04 -17.75 -4.99
N ALA A 183 7.84 -18.33 -5.07
CA ALA A 183 6.95 -18.18 -6.22
C ALA A 183 6.64 -16.71 -6.55
N ILE A 184 6.36 -15.91 -5.52
CA ILE A 184 6.12 -14.47 -5.69
C ILE A 184 7.40 -13.74 -6.11
N ARG A 185 8.53 -14.05 -5.49
CA ARG A 185 9.82 -13.41 -5.80
C ARG A 185 10.29 -13.74 -7.21
N GLU A 186 10.12 -14.97 -7.68
CA GLU A 186 10.46 -15.38 -9.04
C GLU A 186 9.59 -14.66 -10.08
N ALA A 187 8.30 -14.48 -9.80
CA ALA A 187 7.38 -13.80 -10.71
C ALA A 187 7.56 -12.28 -10.74
N THR A 188 7.96 -11.67 -9.61
CA THR A 188 7.97 -10.20 -9.46
C THR A 188 9.37 -9.59 -9.40
N GLY A 189 10.39 -10.39 -9.09
CA GLY A 189 11.74 -9.93 -8.78
C GLY A 189 11.95 -9.44 -7.34
N PHE A 190 10.89 -9.34 -6.53
CA PHE A 190 10.93 -8.72 -5.20
C PHE A 190 10.43 -9.65 -4.09
N SER A 191 11.02 -9.55 -2.90
CA SER A 191 10.62 -10.39 -1.77
C SER A 191 9.30 -9.91 -1.14
N PRO A 192 8.25 -10.76 -1.02
CA PRO A 192 7.02 -10.36 -0.37
C PRO A 192 7.10 -10.46 1.17
N GLY A 193 6.30 -9.63 1.83
CA GLY A 193 5.88 -9.86 3.21
C GLY A 193 4.66 -10.77 3.23
N ILE A 194 4.63 -11.75 4.13
CA ILE A 194 3.49 -12.68 4.28
C ILE A 194 3.00 -12.56 5.70
N GLN A 195 1.72 -12.29 5.89
CA GLN A 195 1.04 -12.32 7.17
C GLN A 195 0.07 -13.50 7.22
N CYS A 196 0.06 -14.17 8.36
CA CYS A 196 -0.81 -15.29 8.64
C CYS A 196 -1.78 -14.94 9.77
N ASN A 197 -2.95 -15.56 9.72
CA ASN A 197 -3.85 -15.66 10.86
C ASN A 197 -4.14 -17.14 11.14
N MET A 198 -5.11 -17.42 12.01
CA MET A 198 -5.45 -18.78 12.45
C MET A 198 -6.82 -19.19 11.91
N ASP A 199 -6.88 -20.36 11.26
CA ASP A 199 -8.15 -21.00 10.94
C ASP A 199 -8.89 -21.37 12.24
N GLY A 200 -10.18 -21.05 12.30
CA GLY A 200 -10.99 -21.20 13.50
C GLY A 200 -11.34 -22.63 13.88
N SER A 201 -11.28 -23.54 12.91
CA SER A 201 -11.64 -24.96 13.04
C SER A 201 -10.41 -25.84 13.23
N SER A 202 -9.38 -25.65 12.40
CA SER A 202 -8.15 -26.46 12.40
C SER A 202 -7.06 -25.91 13.31
N SER A 203 -7.15 -24.62 13.71
CA SER A 203 -6.08 -23.90 14.41
C SER A 203 -4.73 -23.96 13.68
N GLN A 204 -4.76 -24.05 12.35
CA GLN A 204 -3.57 -23.93 11.50
C GLN A 204 -3.30 -22.46 11.18
N HIS A 205 -2.01 -22.10 11.07
CA HIS A 205 -1.65 -20.83 10.44
C HIS A 205 -2.03 -20.90 8.95
N GLN A 206 -2.67 -19.86 8.45
CA GLN A 206 -3.13 -19.78 7.06
C GLN A 206 -2.70 -18.47 6.40
N LEU A 207 -2.52 -18.51 5.08
CA LEU A 207 -2.12 -17.36 4.26
C LEU A 207 -3.21 -16.29 4.32
N TYR A 208 -2.94 -15.17 5.01
CA TYR A 208 -3.95 -14.13 5.22
C TYR A 208 -3.70 -12.91 4.35
N GLN A 209 -2.54 -12.24 4.49
CA GLN A 209 -2.21 -11.06 3.71
C GLN A 209 -0.82 -11.16 3.08
N VAL A 210 -0.67 -10.55 1.92
CA VAL A 210 0.59 -10.45 1.18
C VAL A 210 0.91 -8.98 0.95
N TYR A 211 2.14 -8.62 1.28
CA TYR A 211 2.68 -7.26 1.23
C TYR A 211 3.73 -7.18 0.14
N MET A 212 3.56 -6.22 -0.76
CA MET A 212 4.61 -5.80 -1.70
C MET A 212 4.94 -4.33 -1.44
N CYS A 213 6.17 -3.91 -1.70
CA CYS A 213 6.55 -2.51 -1.55
C CYS A 213 6.50 -1.79 -2.89
N VAL A 214 6.04 -0.55 -2.87
CA VAL A 214 5.87 0.29 -4.06
C VAL A 214 6.58 1.62 -3.84
N ASP A 215 7.13 2.17 -4.91
CA ASP A 215 7.80 3.47 -4.87
C ASP A 215 6.88 4.60 -4.40
N SER A 216 7.40 5.51 -3.57
CA SER A 216 6.63 6.64 -3.01
C SER A 216 6.43 7.80 -4.00
N ASN A 217 7.21 7.87 -5.08
CA ASN A 217 7.18 8.99 -6.01
C ASN A 217 5.96 8.93 -6.93
N THR A 218 5.73 7.76 -7.52
CA THR A 218 4.71 7.53 -8.55
C THR A 218 3.66 6.51 -8.12
N GLY A 219 3.97 5.65 -7.14
CA GLY A 219 3.11 4.53 -6.75
C GLY A 219 2.93 3.49 -7.85
N SER A 220 3.80 3.47 -8.86
CA SER A 220 3.54 2.77 -10.12
C SER A 220 4.35 1.50 -10.31
N HIS A 221 5.42 1.29 -9.55
CA HIS A 221 6.26 0.11 -9.67
C HIS A 221 6.66 -0.48 -8.32
N PHE A 222 6.76 -1.80 -8.30
CA PHE A 222 7.26 -2.53 -7.14
C PHE A 222 8.76 -2.27 -6.94
N ILE A 223 9.16 -2.25 -5.67
CA ILE A 223 10.54 -2.11 -5.22
C ILE A 223 10.86 -3.17 -4.17
N GLU A 224 12.14 -3.42 -3.92
CA GLU A 224 12.51 -4.27 -2.79
C GLU A 224 12.10 -3.58 -1.50
N CYS A 225 11.43 -4.32 -0.63
CA CYS A 225 10.93 -3.78 0.62
C CYS A 225 12.08 -3.35 1.53
N PRO A 226 12.14 -2.06 1.93
CA PRO A 226 13.15 -1.61 2.89
C PRO A 226 13.01 -2.31 4.25
N LEU A 227 11.79 -2.69 4.58
CA LEU A 227 11.43 -3.47 5.76
C LEU A 227 10.28 -4.39 5.36
N LEU A 228 10.24 -5.61 5.90
CA LEU A 228 9.11 -6.53 5.76
C LEU A 228 8.33 -6.60 7.08
N PRO A 229 6.99 -6.71 7.05
CA PRO A 229 6.20 -6.82 8.28
C PRO A 229 6.43 -8.18 8.96
N ASN A 230 6.27 -8.21 10.29
CA ASN A 230 6.23 -9.46 11.02
C ASN A 230 4.90 -10.18 10.76
N GLY A 231 4.99 -11.34 10.12
CA GLY A 231 3.85 -12.08 9.61
C GLY A 231 3.20 -13.08 10.56
N SER A 232 3.85 -13.42 11.68
CA SER A 232 3.41 -14.49 12.59
C SER A 232 3.01 -15.80 11.87
N CYS A 233 3.85 -16.27 10.94
CA CYS A 233 3.58 -17.47 10.15
C CYS A 233 4.39 -18.69 10.64
N SER A 234 3.81 -19.89 10.55
CA SER A 234 4.54 -21.15 10.68
C SER A 234 5.37 -21.44 9.43
N SER A 235 6.29 -22.41 9.51
CA SER A 235 7.08 -22.88 8.35
C SER A 235 6.22 -23.51 7.25
N LYS A 236 5.06 -24.06 7.62
CA LYS A 236 3.99 -24.48 6.72
C LYS A 236 2.68 -23.80 7.11
N ILE A 237 1.95 -23.32 6.11
CA ILE A 237 0.69 -22.61 6.29
C ILE A 237 -0.36 -23.10 5.31
N GLU A 238 -1.62 -23.05 5.73
CA GLU A 238 -2.77 -23.42 4.92
C GLU A 238 -3.08 -22.34 3.88
N PHE A 239 -3.48 -22.76 2.68
CA PHE A 239 -4.13 -21.89 1.71
C PHE A 239 -5.59 -22.33 1.55
N PRO A 240 -6.52 -21.78 2.35
CA PRO A 240 -7.90 -22.28 2.42
C PRO A 240 -8.67 -21.96 1.14
N SER A 241 -9.67 -22.75 0.80
CA SER A 241 -10.63 -22.40 -0.26
C SER A 241 -11.53 -21.24 0.18
N PHE A 242 -12.16 -20.55 -0.78
CA PHE A 242 -13.15 -19.51 -0.52
C PHE A 242 -14.50 -19.81 -1.16
#